data_AF-A0A7S4UU67-F1
#
_entry.id   AF-A0A7S4UU67-F1
#
_cell.length_a   1.000
_cell.length_b   1.000
_cell.length_c   1.000
_cell.angle_alpha   90.00
_cell.angle_beta   90.00
_cell.angle_gamma   90.00
#
_symmetry.space_group_name_H-M   'P 1'
#
loop_
_entity.id
_entity.type
_entity.pdbx_description
1 polymer ?
#
loop_
_entity_poly.entity_id
_entity_poly.type
_entity_poly.pdbx_seq_one_letter_code
_entity_poly.pdbx_strand_id
1 'polypeptide(L)'
;APGPSRRRLRRECPAMVRRPERRRGLLRPLWTLAVVAGAACAWALSGRALPGGPLALVTTTGATSAGEATAGAVIRVALTRERGQNGKLRRLLDERTSDLEGARLELVELPCIEHGSGPDRDALEERLAALAAGGQPFDSVTLTSPEAARVFLAAWADAAGREGAELPARLACVGRGTARVVEAAGLRPDFEPSVANAETLAAELPEDFGRVLYPASALAQNTLQEGLVSRGFAVDRLNTYTTQAVQGFSDEERQLMESTAVATFGSPSAVKAWARHCAGQPIAACIGGTSKKAAEAAGFRRIFAPEKPGLEGWAEVTIAAAREAMAEPALTGAA
;
A
#
# COMPACT_ATOMS: atom_id res chain seq x y z
N ALA A 1 -69.87 29.11 1.13
CA ALA A 1 -70.81 28.48 0.18
C ALA A 1 -70.13 28.39 -1.19
N PRO A 2 -70.40 27.35 -1.98
CA PRO A 2 -69.38 26.46 -2.56
C PRO A 2 -69.14 26.64 -4.06
N GLY A 3 -68.14 25.90 -4.58
CA GLY A 3 -67.70 25.86 -5.99
C GLY A 3 -68.70 25.27 -6.99
N PRO A 4 -68.28 25.07 -8.25
CA PRO A 4 -67.92 23.73 -8.76
C PRO A 4 -66.79 23.83 -9.82
N SER A 5 -66.23 22.82 -10.49
CA SER A 5 -66.14 21.36 -10.37
C SER A 5 -65.05 20.90 -11.35
N ARG A 6 -64.27 19.93 -10.90
CA ARG A 6 -63.43 18.94 -11.60
C ARG A 6 -63.75 18.70 -13.10
N ARG A 7 -62.70 18.59 -13.91
CA ARG A 7 -62.61 17.55 -14.97
C ARG A 7 -61.29 16.78 -14.87
N ARG A 8 -61.44 15.47 -14.65
CA ARG A 8 -60.41 14.45 -14.87
C ARG A 8 -60.24 14.26 -16.37
N LEU A 9 -59.01 14.13 -16.84
CA LEU A 9 -58.68 13.31 -18.00
C LEU A 9 -57.69 12.24 -17.55
N ARG A 10 -58.18 11.00 -17.57
CA ARG A 10 -57.38 9.78 -17.61
C ARG A 10 -56.97 9.52 -19.06
N ARG A 11 -55.97 8.64 -19.22
CA ARG A 11 -55.51 7.92 -20.43
C ARG A 11 -54.41 8.68 -21.19
N GLU A 12 -53.28 8.09 -21.57
CA GLU A 12 -52.95 6.68 -21.83
C GLU A 12 -51.42 6.50 -21.78
N CYS A 13 -50.95 5.33 -21.31
CA CYS A 13 -49.57 4.87 -21.50
C CYS A 13 -49.31 4.53 -22.97
N PRO A 14 -48.11 4.81 -23.51
CA PRO A 14 -47.61 4.09 -24.67
C PRO A 14 -46.48 3.12 -24.27
N ALA A 15 -46.79 1.84 -24.47
CA ALA A 15 -45.95 0.78 -25.03
C ALA A 15 -44.51 0.60 -24.52
N MET A 16 -44.35 -0.48 -23.76
CA MET A 16 -43.18 -1.36 -23.74
C MET A 16 -42.58 -1.53 -25.15
N VAL A 17 -41.33 -1.10 -25.33
CA VAL A 17 -40.48 -1.60 -26.41
C VAL A 17 -39.77 -2.85 -25.89
N ARG A 18 -40.25 -4.02 -26.34
CA ARG A 18 -39.59 -5.31 -26.15
C ARG A 18 -38.21 -5.29 -26.84
N ARG A 19 -37.13 -5.43 -26.07
CA ARG A 19 -35.80 -5.76 -26.60
C ARG A 19 -35.65 -7.29 -26.65
N PRO A 20 -35.02 -7.84 -27.70
CA PRO A 20 -34.96 -9.28 -27.92
C PRO A 20 -34.00 -9.97 -26.94
N GLU A 21 -34.47 -11.08 -26.39
CA GLU A 21 -33.70 -12.09 -25.66
C GLU A 21 -32.50 -12.57 -26.51
N ARG A 22 -31.28 -12.30 -26.03
CA ARG A 22 -30.11 -13.07 -26.44
C ARG A 22 -29.82 -14.12 -25.38
N ARG A 23 -30.14 -15.37 -25.72
CA ARG A 23 -29.69 -16.58 -25.03
C ARG A 23 -28.17 -16.54 -24.86
N ARG A 24 -27.68 -16.48 -23.62
CA ARG A 24 -26.27 -16.76 -23.29
C ARG A 24 -26.15 -18.25 -23.01
N GLY A 25 -25.56 -18.96 -23.97
CA GLY A 25 -25.09 -20.33 -23.76
C GLY A 25 -23.92 -20.34 -22.78
N LEU A 26 -24.00 -21.22 -21.79
CA LEU A 26 -22.86 -21.70 -21.03
C LEU A 26 -21.82 -22.26 -22.00
N LEU A 27 -20.54 -21.90 -21.84
CA LEU A 27 -19.40 -22.78 -22.09
C LEU A 27 -18.18 -22.21 -21.34
N ARG A 28 -17.66 -23.00 -20.40
CA ARG A 28 -16.41 -22.78 -19.65
C ARG A 28 -15.21 -23.03 -20.59
N PRO A 29 -14.11 -22.26 -20.50
CA PRO A 29 -12.83 -22.74 -20.98
C PRO A 29 -11.95 -23.21 -19.82
N LEU A 30 -11.53 -24.48 -19.92
CA LEU A 30 -10.44 -25.09 -19.18
C LEU A 30 -9.12 -24.46 -19.63
N TRP A 31 -8.26 -24.12 -18.67
CA TRP A 31 -6.88 -23.73 -18.93
C TRP A 31 -6.05 -25.00 -19.10
N THR A 32 -5.59 -25.27 -20.33
CA THR A 32 -4.64 -26.34 -20.63
C THR A 32 -3.24 -25.74 -20.72
N LEU A 33 -2.30 -26.27 -19.94
CA LEU A 33 -0.87 -25.98 -20.02
C LEU A 33 -0.34 -26.29 -21.43
N ALA A 34 0.30 -25.31 -22.06
CA ALA A 34 1.17 -25.52 -23.21
C ALA A 34 2.60 -25.77 -22.72
N VAL A 35 3.03 -27.03 -22.79
CA VAL A 35 4.45 -27.42 -22.74
C VAL A 35 4.99 -27.26 -24.16
N VAL A 36 5.92 -26.33 -24.37
CA VAL A 36 6.65 -26.21 -25.63
C VAL A 36 7.79 -27.23 -25.63
N ALA A 37 7.68 -28.20 -26.52
CA ALA A 37 8.74 -29.13 -26.88
C ALA A 37 9.75 -28.45 -27.82
N GLY A 38 11.04 -28.66 -27.56
CA GLY A 38 12.14 -28.28 -28.44
C GLY A 38 12.96 -29.51 -28.84
N ALA A 39 12.65 -30.02 -30.03
CA ALA A 39 13.47 -30.78 -30.98
C ALA A 39 14.28 -32.01 -30.50
N ALA A 40 13.77 -33.18 -30.88
CA ALA A 40 14.55 -34.38 -31.13
C ALA A 40 15.06 -34.36 -32.59
N CYS A 41 16.33 -34.73 -32.80
CA CYS A 41 16.81 -35.24 -34.09
C CYS A 41 17.14 -36.73 -33.92
N ALA A 42 16.35 -37.55 -34.59
CA ALA A 42 16.56 -38.98 -34.74
C ALA A 42 17.50 -39.26 -35.92
N TRP A 43 18.40 -40.22 -35.77
CA TRP A 43 18.80 -41.11 -36.88
C TRP A 43 18.74 -42.54 -36.38
N ALA A 44 17.84 -43.30 -37.00
CA ALA A 44 17.71 -44.74 -36.85
C ALA A 44 18.61 -45.43 -37.87
N LEU A 45 19.37 -46.44 -37.46
CA LEU A 45 19.78 -47.52 -38.35
C LEU A 45 19.78 -48.86 -37.60
N SER A 46 19.13 -49.80 -38.25
CA SER A 46 18.85 -51.19 -37.94
C SER A 46 20.11 -52.05 -37.76
N GLY A 47 20.05 -53.07 -36.90
CA GLY A 47 21.06 -54.13 -36.89
C GLY A 47 20.79 -55.23 -35.87
N ARG A 48 20.59 -56.46 -36.35
CA ARG A 48 20.46 -57.70 -35.56
C ARG A 48 21.84 -58.40 -35.50
N ALA A 49 22.24 -58.82 -34.29
CA ALA A 49 23.10 -59.95 -33.89
C ALA A 49 24.60 -60.09 -34.33
N LEU A 50 25.50 -59.88 -33.34
CA LEU A 50 26.66 -60.69 -32.81
C LEU A 50 27.76 -61.28 -33.76
N PRO A 51 28.97 -61.66 -33.25
CA PRO A 51 29.76 -61.21 -32.08
C PRO A 51 31.27 -60.97 -32.39
N GLY A 52 32.01 -60.37 -31.44
CA GLY A 52 33.45 -60.62 -31.25
C GLY A 52 34.41 -59.43 -31.43
N GLY A 53 35.05 -59.02 -30.32
CA GLY A 53 36.21 -58.11 -30.31
C GLY A 53 36.16 -57.10 -29.16
N PRO A 54 37.22 -56.98 -28.32
CA PRO A 54 37.18 -56.09 -27.17
C PRO A 54 37.29 -54.62 -27.61
N LEU A 55 36.26 -53.82 -27.32
CA LEU A 55 36.29 -52.37 -27.50
C LEU A 55 36.99 -51.73 -26.30
N ALA A 56 38.12 -51.07 -26.59
CA ALA A 56 38.80 -50.18 -25.66
C ALA A 56 37.91 -48.98 -25.34
N LEU A 57 37.66 -48.75 -24.05
CA LEU A 57 36.90 -47.64 -23.52
C LEU A 57 37.75 -46.35 -23.62
N VAL A 58 37.55 -45.56 -24.66
CA VAL A 58 38.04 -44.17 -24.71
C VAL A 58 37.04 -43.31 -23.95
N THR A 59 37.33 -43.02 -22.68
CA THR A 59 36.59 -42.00 -21.92
C THR A 59 37.08 -40.63 -22.35
N THR A 60 36.34 -39.97 -23.24
CA THR A 60 36.46 -38.53 -23.45
C THR A 60 35.92 -37.83 -22.19
N THR A 61 36.82 -37.33 -21.35
CA THR A 61 36.49 -36.37 -20.29
C THR A 61 36.11 -35.05 -20.94
N GLY A 62 34.85 -34.95 -21.36
CA GLY A 62 34.20 -33.68 -21.57
C GLY A 62 34.02 -33.02 -20.21
N ALA A 63 34.94 -32.14 -19.84
CA ALA A 63 34.76 -31.22 -18.73
C ALA A 63 33.64 -30.25 -19.13
N THR A 64 32.40 -30.60 -18.81
CA THR A 64 31.31 -29.64 -18.76
C THR A 64 31.58 -28.78 -17.54
N SER A 65 32.21 -27.61 -17.73
CA SER A 65 32.17 -26.56 -16.73
C SER A 65 30.71 -26.13 -16.60
N ALA A 66 30.02 -26.72 -15.63
CA ALA A 66 28.84 -26.10 -15.07
C ALA A 66 29.30 -24.72 -14.59
N GLY A 67 28.92 -23.67 -15.32
CA GLY A 67 29.13 -22.32 -14.88
C GLY A 67 28.49 -22.18 -13.51
N GLU A 68 29.30 -22.02 -12.47
CA GLU A 68 28.84 -21.43 -11.22
C GLU A 68 28.17 -20.13 -11.61
N ALA A 69 26.84 -20.09 -11.52
CA ALA A 69 26.11 -18.85 -11.54
C ALA A 69 26.66 -18.06 -10.35
N THR A 70 27.58 -17.14 -10.59
CA THR A 70 28.13 -16.25 -9.57
C THR A 70 26.94 -15.64 -8.85
N ALA A 71 26.70 -16.06 -7.60
CA ALA A 71 25.61 -15.54 -6.81
C ALA A 71 25.86 -14.04 -6.66
N GLY A 72 25.09 -13.23 -7.38
CA GLY A 72 25.27 -11.78 -7.39
C GLY A 72 25.22 -11.23 -5.96
N ALA A 73 25.95 -10.14 -5.72
CA ALA A 73 26.01 -9.49 -4.42
C ALA A 73 24.60 -9.14 -3.92
N VAL A 74 24.33 -9.35 -2.63
CA VAL A 74 23.03 -9.02 -2.03
C VAL A 74 23.13 -7.68 -1.33
N ILE A 75 22.31 -6.71 -1.76
CA ILE A 75 22.29 -5.36 -1.20
C ILE A 75 21.01 -5.22 -0.38
N ARG A 76 21.16 -5.11 0.94
CA ARG A 76 20.02 -4.88 1.83
C ARG A 76 19.59 -3.43 1.78
N VAL A 77 18.33 -3.22 1.40
CA VAL A 77 17.68 -1.91 1.33
C VAL A 77 16.54 -1.85 2.32
N ALA A 78 16.63 -0.93 3.29
CA ALA A 78 15.59 -0.70 4.26
C ALA A 78 14.52 0.26 3.72
N LEU A 79 13.27 -0.17 3.79
CA LEU A 79 12.08 0.61 3.48
C LEU A 79 11.51 1.17 4.79
N THR A 80 11.64 2.48 5.01
CA THR A 80 11.44 3.08 6.34
C THR A 80 10.11 3.79 6.56
N ARG A 81 9.19 3.75 5.58
CA ARG A 81 7.84 4.28 5.79
C ARG A 81 7.04 3.42 6.75
N GLU A 82 5.88 3.94 7.13
CA GLU A 82 4.90 3.24 7.94
C GLU A 82 4.64 1.82 7.43
N ARG A 83 4.40 0.89 8.35
CA ARG A 83 4.22 -0.54 8.04
C ARG A 83 3.14 -0.72 6.96
N GLY A 84 3.45 -1.48 5.92
CA GLY A 84 2.54 -1.73 4.80
C GLY A 84 2.35 -0.56 3.82
N GLN A 85 3.00 0.60 4.00
CA GLN A 85 2.90 1.75 3.08
C GLN A 85 4.02 1.79 2.02
N ASN A 86 4.94 0.82 2.03
CA ASN A 86 6.07 0.76 1.11
C ASN A 86 5.76 0.06 -0.22
N GLY A 87 4.56 -0.50 -0.42
CA GLY A 87 4.24 -1.35 -1.58
C GLY A 87 4.53 -0.71 -2.95
N LYS A 88 4.28 0.61 -3.11
CA LYS A 88 4.60 1.32 -4.36
C LYS A 88 6.11 1.42 -4.61
N LEU A 89 6.87 1.79 -3.58
CA LEU A 89 8.32 1.89 -3.67
C LEU A 89 8.94 0.51 -3.91
N ARG A 90 8.51 -0.51 -3.15
CA ARG A 90 8.92 -1.90 -3.33
C ARG A 90 8.73 -2.35 -4.78
N ARG A 91 7.54 -2.14 -5.35
CA ARG A 91 7.26 -2.49 -6.75
C ARG A 91 8.20 -1.80 -7.73
N LEU A 92 8.44 -0.49 -7.56
CA LEU A 92 9.36 0.26 -8.43
C LEU A 92 10.81 -0.22 -8.30
N LEU A 93 11.25 -0.62 -7.10
CA LEU A 93 12.58 -1.17 -6.88
C LEU A 93 12.71 -2.59 -7.44
N ASP A 94 11.68 -3.42 -7.30
CA ASP A 94 11.63 -4.76 -7.89
C ASP A 94 11.71 -4.66 -9.43
N GLU A 95 10.94 -3.74 -10.04
CA GLU A 95 10.95 -3.48 -11.49
C GLU A 95 12.30 -2.95 -11.99
N ARG A 96 13.08 -2.26 -11.15
CA ARG A 96 14.38 -1.66 -11.49
C ARG A 96 15.58 -2.47 -10.97
N THR A 97 15.36 -3.60 -10.30
CA THR A 97 16.45 -4.45 -9.79
C THR A 97 17.26 -5.05 -10.94
N SER A 98 16.64 -5.24 -12.12
CA SER A 98 17.34 -5.64 -13.35
C SER A 98 18.42 -4.64 -13.78
N ASP A 99 18.36 -3.39 -13.32
CA ASP A 99 19.33 -2.35 -13.66
C ASP A 99 20.64 -2.48 -12.85
N LEU A 100 20.74 -3.50 -11.98
CA LEU A 100 21.90 -3.83 -11.16
C LEU A 100 22.55 -5.11 -11.69
N GLU A 101 23.52 -4.98 -12.61
CA GLU A 101 24.28 -6.13 -13.10
C GLU A 101 25.14 -6.73 -11.97
N GLY A 102 24.98 -8.03 -11.70
CA GLY A 102 25.78 -8.74 -10.70
C GLY A 102 25.35 -8.53 -9.25
N ALA A 103 24.19 -7.93 -8.99
CA ALA A 103 23.61 -7.84 -7.65
C ALA A 103 22.09 -8.03 -7.65
N ARG A 104 21.54 -8.27 -6.45
CA ARG A 104 20.10 -8.25 -6.20
C ARG A 104 19.79 -7.42 -4.96
N LEU A 105 18.61 -6.80 -4.95
CA LEU A 105 18.11 -6.10 -3.78
C LEU A 105 17.42 -7.08 -2.83
N GLU A 106 17.77 -6.98 -1.54
CA GLU A 106 17.01 -7.55 -0.45
C GLU A 106 16.24 -6.42 0.23
N LEU A 107 14.95 -6.30 -0.08
CA LEU A 107 14.10 -5.24 0.46
C LEU A 107 13.53 -5.66 1.83
N VAL A 108 13.93 -4.96 2.89
CA VAL A 108 13.43 -5.20 4.26
C VAL A 108 12.56 -4.03 4.72
N GLU A 109 11.42 -4.30 5.34
CA GLU A 109 10.63 -3.24 5.97
C GLU A 109 11.16 -2.97 7.37
N LEU A 110 11.63 -1.74 7.59
CA LEU A 110 12.08 -1.24 8.91
C LEU A 110 11.37 0.09 9.18
N PRO A 111 10.06 0.06 9.52
CA PRO A 111 9.27 1.26 9.69
C PRO A 111 9.89 2.19 10.73
N CYS A 112 10.20 3.42 10.33
CA CYS A 112 10.73 4.44 11.22
C CYS A 112 9.64 5.41 11.71
N ILE A 113 8.43 5.29 11.15
CA ILE A 113 7.24 6.07 11.46
C ILE A 113 6.09 5.10 11.73
N GLU A 114 5.24 5.45 12.68
CA GLU A 114 4.06 4.69 13.06
C GLU A 114 2.86 5.60 13.30
N HIS A 115 1.67 5.00 13.34
CA HIS A 115 0.46 5.65 13.81
C HIS A 115 0.31 5.38 15.31
N GLY A 116 0.24 6.45 16.09
CA GLY A 116 -0.03 6.41 17.52
C GLY A 116 -1.48 6.78 17.82
N SER A 117 -1.93 6.47 19.04
CA SER A 117 -3.24 6.91 19.54
C SER A 117 -3.33 8.44 19.59
N GLY A 118 -4.47 8.99 19.20
CA GLY A 118 -4.76 10.41 19.32
C GLY A 118 -5.44 10.74 20.65
N PRO A 119 -5.48 12.03 21.04
CA PRO A 119 -6.07 12.46 22.31
C PRO A 119 -7.58 12.16 22.41
N ASP A 120 -8.27 12.07 21.28
CA ASP A 120 -9.74 11.87 21.24
C ASP A 120 -10.10 10.41 20.93
N ARG A 121 -9.17 9.46 21.13
CA ARG A 121 -9.41 8.03 20.87
C ARG A 121 -10.52 7.47 21.76
N ASP A 122 -10.49 7.76 23.05
CA ASP A 122 -11.49 7.29 24.01
C ASP A 122 -12.88 7.85 23.67
N ALA A 123 -12.94 9.13 23.24
CA ALA A 123 -14.18 9.75 22.79
C ALA A 123 -14.75 9.03 21.55
N LEU A 124 -13.92 8.61 20.59
CA LEU A 124 -14.38 7.80 19.46
C LEU A 124 -15.03 6.51 19.96
N GLU A 125 -14.37 5.80 20.86
CA GLU A 125 -14.85 4.53 21.42
C GLU A 125 -16.18 4.71 22.16
N GLU A 126 -16.34 5.78 22.93
CA GLU A 126 -17.62 6.14 23.56
C GLU A 126 -18.76 6.34 22.54
N ARG A 127 -18.49 7.07 21.45
CA ARG A 127 -19.50 7.34 20.40
C ARG A 127 -19.90 6.06 19.69
N LEU A 128 -18.94 5.17 19.43
CA LEU A 128 -19.20 3.89 18.78
C LEU A 128 -19.92 2.91 19.72
N ALA A 129 -19.58 2.88 21.01
CA ALA A 129 -20.30 2.10 22.00
C ALA A 129 -21.76 2.55 22.13
N ALA A 130 -22.02 3.86 22.15
CA ALA A 130 -23.37 4.41 22.16
C ALA A 130 -24.16 4.03 20.89
N LEU A 131 -23.51 4.04 19.72
CA LEU A 131 -24.11 3.58 18.48
C LEU A 131 -24.44 2.08 18.51
N ALA A 132 -23.51 1.25 18.99
CA ALA A 132 -23.71 -0.20 19.12
C ALA A 132 -24.83 -0.57 20.10
N ALA A 133 -25.05 0.25 21.13
CA ALA A 133 -26.16 0.11 22.09
C ALA A 133 -27.53 0.56 21.53
N GLY A 134 -27.62 0.98 20.27
CA GLY A 134 -28.85 1.43 19.63
C GLY A 134 -29.13 2.93 19.79
N GLY A 135 -28.18 3.70 20.31
CA GLY A 135 -28.21 5.16 20.26
C GLY A 135 -27.89 5.71 18.87
N GLN A 136 -28.02 7.03 18.71
CA GLN A 136 -27.69 7.72 17.46
C GLN A 136 -26.89 9.00 17.74
N PRO A 137 -25.62 8.88 18.18
CA PRO A 137 -24.77 10.03 18.52
C PRO A 137 -24.39 10.87 17.30
N PHE A 138 -24.37 10.26 16.12
CA PHE A 138 -24.13 10.89 14.82
C PHE A 138 -24.97 10.17 13.76
N ASP A 139 -25.12 10.80 12.60
CA ASP A 139 -25.91 10.29 11.48
C ASP A 139 -25.01 9.77 10.35
N SER A 140 -23.78 10.29 10.26
CA SER A 140 -22.79 9.84 9.29
C SER A 140 -21.36 9.94 9.79
N VAL A 141 -20.44 9.31 9.06
CA VAL A 141 -19.01 9.29 9.30
C VAL A 141 -18.26 9.73 8.04
N THR A 142 -17.34 10.68 8.15
CA THR A 142 -16.44 11.08 7.06
C THR A 142 -15.01 10.59 7.31
N LEU A 143 -14.43 9.88 6.36
CA LEU A 143 -13.08 9.30 6.45
C LEU A 143 -12.16 9.92 5.40
N THR A 144 -11.12 10.63 5.85
CA THR A 144 -10.23 11.40 4.95
C THR A 144 -8.89 10.75 4.66
N SER A 145 -8.68 9.50 5.10
CA SER A 145 -7.47 8.75 4.76
C SER A 145 -7.71 7.25 4.95
N PRO A 146 -6.92 6.38 4.29
CA PRO A 146 -6.94 4.95 4.55
C PRO A 146 -6.71 4.63 6.03
N GLU A 147 -5.92 5.43 6.72
CA GLU A 147 -5.64 5.22 8.15
C GLU A 147 -6.81 5.60 9.05
N ALA A 148 -7.46 6.73 8.78
CA ALA A 148 -8.69 7.09 9.49
C ALA A 148 -9.75 5.99 9.37
N ALA A 149 -9.85 5.35 8.19
CA ALA A 149 -10.72 4.19 8.01
C ALA A 149 -10.30 2.99 8.87
N ARG A 150 -9.01 2.61 8.93
CA ARG A 150 -8.56 1.50 9.79
C ARG A 150 -8.84 1.77 11.26
N VAL A 151 -8.50 2.97 11.74
CA VAL A 151 -8.70 3.42 13.11
C VAL A 151 -10.18 3.36 13.51
N PHE A 152 -11.07 3.84 12.63
CA PHE A 152 -12.52 3.79 12.81
C PHE A 152 -13.06 2.36 12.78
N LEU A 153 -12.69 1.56 11.78
CA LEU A 153 -13.19 0.19 11.59
C LEU A 153 -12.79 -0.73 12.73
N ALA A 154 -11.56 -0.61 13.24
CA ALA A 154 -11.11 -1.36 14.41
C ALA A 154 -11.96 -1.01 15.63
N ALA A 155 -12.13 0.28 15.92
CA ALA A 155 -12.96 0.73 17.04
C ALA A 155 -14.43 0.33 16.89
N TRP A 156 -14.96 0.31 15.66
CA TRP A 156 -16.32 -0.16 15.39
C TRP A 156 -16.47 -1.67 15.59
N ALA A 157 -15.50 -2.46 15.12
CA ALA A 157 -15.51 -3.91 15.33
C ALA A 157 -15.48 -4.27 16.81
N ASP A 158 -14.68 -3.55 17.60
CA ASP A 158 -14.61 -3.72 19.05
C ASP A 158 -15.95 -3.37 19.71
N ALA A 159 -16.53 -2.20 19.37
CA ALA A 159 -17.81 -1.76 19.93
C ALA A 159 -18.99 -2.67 19.55
N ALA A 160 -19.01 -3.18 18.32
CA ALA A 160 -20.04 -4.09 17.82
C ALA A 160 -19.79 -5.56 18.19
N GLY A 161 -18.64 -5.89 18.77
CA GLY A 161 -18.23 -7.24 19.18
C GLY A 161 -17.90 -8.20 18.03
N ARG A 162 -17.78 -7.69 16.79
CA ARG A 162 -17.38 -8.49 15.61
C ARG A 162 -16.89 -7.63 14.45
N GLU A 163 -15.96 -8.17 13.68
CA GLU A 163 -15.57 -7.61 12.38
C GLU A 163 -16.74 -7.68 11.39
N GLY A 164 -16.80 -6.70 10.47
CA GLY A 164 -17.85 -6.63 9.44
C GLY A 164 -19.27 -6.46 10.00
N ALA A 165 -19.40 -5.86 11.18
CA ALA A 165 -20.70 -5.45 11.71
C ALA A 165 -21.33 -4.39 10.80
N GLU A 166 -22.65 -4.50 10.57
CA GLU A 166 -23.41 -3.49 9.84
C GLU A 166 -23.28 -2.15 10.57
N LEU A 167 -22.96 -1.08 9.84
CA LEU A 167 -22.83 0.24 10.40
C LEU A 167 -24.18 1.00 10.26
N PRO A 168 -24.89 1.30 11.35
CA PRO A 168 -26.14 2.07 11.31
C PRO A 168 -25.89 3.58 11.14
N ALA A 169 -24.98 3.96 10.25
CA ALA A 169 -24.64 5.34 9.90
C ALA A 169 -24.13 5.40 8.47
N ARG A 170 -24.33 6.54 7.79
CA ARG A 170 -23.82 6.73 6.43
C ARG A 170 -22.32 6.95 6.44
N LEU A 171 -21.63 6.55 5.39
CA LEU A 171 -20.18 6.63 5.29
C LEU A 171 -19.75 7.42 4.06
N ALA A 172 -18.98 8.48 4.26
CA ALA A 172 -18.34 9.24 3.19
C ALA A 172 -16.82 9.01 3.21
N CYS A 173 -16.24 8.70 2.05
CA CYS A 173 -14.80 8.55 1.88
C CYS A 173 -14.27 9.69 1.04
N VAL A 174 -13.14 10.28 1.42
CA VAL A 174 -12.50 11.33 0.60
C VAL A 174 -12.04 10.80 -0.76
N GLY A 175 -11.74 9.51 -0.88
CA GLY A 175 -11.42 8.93 -2.19
C GLY A 175 -11.09 7.45 -2.16
N ARG A 176 -10.77 6.91 -3.34
CA ARG A 176 -10.67 5.47 -3.61
C ARG A 176 -9.73 4.69 -2.69
N GLY A 177 -8.64 5.32 -2.23
CA GLY A 177 -7.72 4.66 -1.29
C GLY A 177 -8.39 4.35 0.05
N THR A 178 -9.18 5.28 0.56
CA THR A 178 -9.97 5.13 1.79
C THR A 178 -11.14 4.18 1.56
N ALA A 179 -11.87 4.34 0.44
CA ALA A 179 -12.99 3.48 0.08
C ALA A 179 -12.60 1.99 0.04
N ARG A 180 -11.43 1.66 -0.52
CA ARG A 180 -10.93 0.27 -0.56
C ARG A 180 -10.75 -0.36 0.82
N VAL A 181 -10.35 0.42 1.83
CA VAL A 181 -10.19 -0.08 3.21
C VAL A 181 -11.56 -0.41 3.80
N VAL A 182 -12.55 0.46 3.59
CA VAL A 182 -13.94 0.25 4.02
C VAL A 182 -14.57 -0.94 3.31
N GLU A 183 -14.41 -1.04 1.99
CA GLU A 183 -14.88 -2.15 1.16
C GLU A 183 -14.27 -3.49 1.61
N ALA A 184 -12.98 -3.52 1.95
CA ALA A 184 -12.30 -4.72 2.45
C ALA A 184 -12.84 -5.20 3.81
N ALA A 185 -13.39 -4.29 4.63
CA ALA A 185 -14.06 -4.62 5.89
C ALA A 185 -15.54 -5.00 5.72
N GLY A 186 -16.03 -5.13 4.48
CA GLY A 186 -17.41 -5.54 4.19
C GLY A 186 -18.43 -4.39 4.22
N LEU A 187 -18.00 -3.16 4.45
CA LEU A 187 -18.85 -1.96 4.38
C LEU A 187 -18.77 -1.30 3.00
N ARG A 188 -19.63 -0.32 2.75
CA ARG A 188 -19.64 0.43 1.48
C ARG A 188 -19.75 1.93 1.76
N PRO A 189 -18.95 2.78 1.10
CA PRO A 189 -19.17 4.22 1.13
C PRO A 189 -20.50 4.58 0.45
N ASP A 190 -21.28 5.43 1.10
CA ASP A 190 -22.49 6.07 0.54
C ASP A 190 -22.15 7.28 -0.33
N PHE A 191 -20.97 7.87 -0.14
CA PHE A 191 -20.52 9.03 -0.88
C PHE A 191 -19.00 9.07 -1.06
N GLU A 192 -18.57 9.49 -2.25
CA GLU A 192 -17.21 9.88 -2.57
C GLU A 192 -17.28 11.19 -3.38
N PRO A 193 -16.41 12.19 -3.10
CA PRO A 193 -16.38 13.44 -3.84
C PRO A 193 -15.81 13.25 -5.24
N SER A 194 -16.08 14.19 -6.14
CA SER A 194 -15.57 14.20 -7.52
C SER A 194 -14.04 14.29 -7.59
N VAL A 195 -13.42 14.97 -6.61
CA VAL A 195 -11.97 15.10 -6.45
C VAL A 195 -11.60 14.70 -5.03
N ALA A 196 -10.56 13.87 -4.90
CA ALA A 196 -10.15 13.29 -3.63
C ALA A 196 -9.37 14.24 -2.71
N ASN A 197 -10.02 15.33 -2.27
CA ASN A 197 -9.48 16.29 -1.32
C ASN A 197 -10.56 16.76 -0.31
N ALA A 198 -10.11 17.42 0.76
CA ALA A 198 -10.98 17.85 1.86
C ALA A 198 -11.96 18.95 1.42
N GLU A 199 -11.51 19.86 0.57
CA GLU A 199 -12.28 21.00 0.05
C GLU A 199 -13.49 20.53 -0.76
N THR A 200 -13.27 19.57 -1.66
CA THR A 200 -14.32 19.03 -2.54
C THR A 200 -15.28 18.15 -1.76
N LEU A 201 -14.76 17.34 -0.82
CA LEU A 201 -15.61 16.60 0.11
C LEU A 201 -16.50 17.55 0.93
N ALA A 202 -15.93 18.64 1.46
CA ALA A 202 -16.70 19.64 2.19
C ALA A 202 -17.76 20.30 1.31
N ALA A 203 -17.45 20.61 0.04
CA ALA A 203 -18.36 21.28 -0.88
C ALA A 203 -19.49 20.36 -1.40
N GLU A 204 -19.20 19.08 -1.60
CA GLU A 204 -20.11 18.16 -2.30
C GLU A 204 -20.87 17.20 -1.37
N LEU A 205 -20.51 17.10 -0.08
CA LEU A 205 -21.21 16.23 0.86
C LEU A 205 -22.72 16.56 0.88
N PRO A 206 -23.62 15.59 0.63
CA PRO A 206 -25.06 15.87 0.63
C PRO A 206 -25.57 16.33 2.00
N GLU A 207 -26.48 17.30 2.03
CA GLU A 207 -27.00 17.92 3.28
C GLU A 207 -27.75 16.92 4.19
N ASP A 208 -28.25 15.83 3.61
CA ASP A 208 -28.92 14.74 4.33
C ASP A 208 -27.93 13.78 5.05
N PHE A 209 -26.63 14.09 5.10
CA PHE A 209 -25.65 13.40 5.95
C PHE A 209 -25.75 13.76 7.43
N GLY A 210 -26.53 14.79 7.80
CA GLY A 210 -26.87 15.09 9.19
C GLY A 210 -25.65 15.44 10.06
N ARG A 211 -25.62 14.93 11.29
CA ARG A 211 -24.49 15.09 12.22
C ARG A 211 -23.34 14.19 11.78
N VAL A 212 -22.18 14.80 11.51
CA VAL A 212 -21.01 14.13 10.94
C VAL A 212 -20.00 13.84 12.04
N LEU A 213 -19.71 12.56 12.27
CA LEU A 213 -18.50 12.15 12.99
C LEU A 213 -17.31 12.20 12.03
N TYR A 214 -16.25 12.90 12.43
CA TYR A 214 -15.03 13.03 11.66
C TYR A 214 -13.80 12.57 12.45
N PRO A 215 -13.46 11.26 12.40
CA PRO A 215 -12.19 10.75 12.90
C PRO A 215 -11.05 11.25 12.02
N ALA A 216 -10.14 12.02 12.60
CA ALA A 216 -9.05 12.69 11.91
C ALA A 216 -7.70 12.42 12.58
N SER A 217 -6.63 12.69 11.84
CA SER A 217 -5.30 12.78 12.46
C SER A 217 -5.20 14.05 13.31
N ALA A 218 -4.52 14.00 14.44
CA ALA A 218 -4.12 15.19 15.21
C ALA A 218 -3.31 16.21 14.38
N LEU A 219 -2.65 15.75 13.30
CA LEU A 219 -1.88 16.60 12.40
C LEU A 219 -2.69 17.09 11.17
N ALA A 220 -3.94 16.62 11.00
CA ALA A 220 -4.76 16.99 9.86
C ALA A 220 -5.22 18.44 9.95
N GLN A 221 -5.24 19.14 8.81
CA GLN A 221 -5.76 20.50 8.72
C GLN A 221 -7.26 20.55 9.02
N ASN A 222 -7.78 21.73 9.37
CA ASN A 222 -9.19 21.92 9.71
C ASN A 222 -10.12 22.13 8.51
N THR A 223 -9.57 22.12 7.29
CA THR A 223 -10.30 22.42 6.05
C THR A 223 -11.64 21.70 5.91
N LEU A 224 -11.71 20.39 6.16
CA LEU A 224 -12.97 19.65 6.06
C LEU A 224 -13.98 20.09 7.12
N GLN A 225 -13.54 20.23 8.37
CA GLN A 225 -14.41 20.66 9.48
C GLN A 225 -14.96 22.06 9.21
N GLU A 226 -14.09 23.01 8.87
CA GLU A 226 -14.47 24.39 8.59
C GLU A 226 -15.41 24.47 7.39
N GLY A 227 -15.12 23.73 6.31
CA GLY A 227 -15.97 23.67 5.14
C GLY A 227 -17.36 23.09 5.43
N LEU A 228 -17.45 21.99 6.17
CA LEU A 228 -18.73 21.39 6.56
C LEU A 228 -19.52 22.29 7.52
N VAL A 229 -18.88 22.88 8.54
CA VAL A 229 -19.53 23.82 9.46
C VAL A 229 -20.06 25.04 8.72
N SER A 230 -19.33 25.56 7.74
CA SER A 230 -19.78 26.69 6.91
C SER A 230 -21.04 26.39 6.08
N ARG A 231 -21.30 25.10 5.80
CA ARG A 231 -22.50 24.60 5.13
C ARG A 231 -23.61 24.19 6.10
N GLY A 232 -23.43 24.40 7.41
CA GLY A 232 -24.44 24.12 8.43
C GLY A 232 -24.45 22.70 8.98
N PHE A 233 -23.45 21.86 8.65
CA PHE A 233 -23.30 20.56 9.29
C PHE A 233 -22.89 20.71 10.75
N ALA A 234 -23.49 19.89 11.62
CA ALA A 234 -22.96 19.65 12.96
C ALA A 234 -21.82 18.62 12.84
N VAL A 235 -20.58 19.06 13.07
CA VAL A 235 -19.38 18.23 12.92
C VAL A 235 -18.77 17.91 14.27
N ASP A 236 -18.69 16.63 14.59
CA ASP A 236 -17.95 16.09 15.74
C ASP A 236 -16.59 15.58 15.24
N ARG A 237 -15.59 16.45 15.22
CA ARG A 237 -14.22 16.07 14.85
C ARG A 237 -13.49 15.51 16.05
N LEU A 238 -12.95 14.31 15.91
CA LEU A 238 -12.11 13.65 16.91
C LEU A 238 -10.72 13.40 16.33
N ASN A 239 -9.67 13.88 16.97
CA ASN A 239 -8.29 13.57 16.62
C ASN A 239 -7.91 12.20 17.21
N THR A 240 -8.23 11.13 16.48
CA THR A 240 -8.22 9.75 16.99
C THR A 240 -6.90 9.03 16.80
N TYR A 241 -6.01 9.59 15.98
CA TYR A 241 -4.67 9.06 15.75
C TYR A 241 -3.68 10.17 15.42
N THR A 242 -2.40 9.88 15.51
CA THR A 242 -1.31 10.77 15.06
C THR A 242 -0.25 9.97 14.33
N THR A 243 0.57 10.65 13.51
CA THR A 243 1.75 10.04 12.90
C THR A 243 2.98 10.50 13.67
N GLN A 244 3.79 9.55 14.14
CA GLN A 244 4.96 9.83 14.96
C GLN A 244 6.15 8.93 14.60
N ALA A 245 7.35 9.32 15.04
CA ALA A 245 8.50 8.44 14.96
C ALA A 245 8.29 7.20 15.85
N VAL A 246 8.73 6.05 15.36
CA VAL A 246 8.77 4.81 16.16
C VAL A 246 9.64 5.04 17.41
N GLN A 247 9.17 4.52 18.55
CA GLN A 247 9.85 4.68 19.84
C GLN A 247 10.89 3.58 20.14
N GLY A 248 10.83 2.46 19.40
CA GLY A 248 11.78 1.37 19.56
C GLY A 248 11.64 0.33 18.46
N PHE A 249 12.71 -0.40 18.25
CA PHE A 249 12.80 -1.55 17.33
C PHE A 249 12.96 -2.84 18.15
N SER A 250 12.63 -4.00 17.57
CA SER A 250 13.04 -5.28 18.15
C SER A 250 14.55 -5.50 18.03
N ASP A 251 15.10 -6.52 18.68
CA ASP A 251 16.52 -6.87 18.54
C ASP A 251 16.84 -7.34 17.11
N GLU A 252 15.93 -8.09 16.49
CA GLU A 252 16.04 -8.52 15.09
C GLU A 252 15.99 -7.32 14.14
N GLU A 253 15.09 -6.36 14.37
CA GLU A 253 15.01 -5.14 13.57
C GLU A 253 16.29 -4.30 13.72
N ARG A 254 16.86 -4.19 14.93
CA ARG A 254 18.16 -3.52 15.14
C ARG A 254 19.30 -4.20 14.38
N GLN A 255 19.38 -5.52 14.40
CA GLN A 255 20.38 -6.26 13.63
C GLN A 255 20.22 -6.05 12.11
N LEU A 256 18.98 -5.97 11.63
CA LEU A 256 18.70 -5.62 10.24
C LEU A 256 19.10 -4.18 9.92
N MET A 257 18.87 -3.23 10.83
CA MET A 257 19.32 -1.84 10.67
C MET A 257 20.84 -1.77 10.55
N GLU A 258 21.59 -2.46 11.41
CA GLU A 258 23.06 -2.48 11.40
C GLU A 258 23.64 -3.08 10.13
N SER A 259 22.97 -4.09 9.56
CA SER A 259 23.39 -4.77 8.33
C SER A 259 22.75 -4.18 7.06
N THR A 260 22.09 -3.03 7.15
CA THR A 260 21.50 -2.33 6.01
C THR A 260 22.58 -1.56 5.25
N ALA A 261 22.63 -1.74 3.92
CA ALA A 261 23.53 -0.98 3.06
C ALA A 261 22.92 0.36 2.63
N VAL A 262 21.62 0.38 2.34
CA VAL A 262 20.87 1.57 1.91
C VAL A 262 19.60 1.72 2.72
N ALA A 263 19.36 2.89 3.30
CA ALA A 263 18.10 3.21 3.98
C ALA A 263 17.32 4.26 3.19
N THR A 264 16.05 3.97 2.88
CA THR A 264 15.19 4.89 2.13
C THR A 264 14.42 5.78 3.09
N PHE A 265 14.57 7.10 3.03
CA PHE A 265 13.91 8.05 3.95
C PHE A 265 12.85 8.92 3.28
N GLY A 266 11.59 8.66 3.64
CA GLY A 266 10.41 9.41 3.17
C GLY A 266 10.16 10.73 3.90
N SER A 267 10.81 10.96 5.05
CA SER A 267 10.58 12.16 5.86
C SER A 267 11.77 12.46 6.81
N PRO A 268 11.90 13.71 7.29
CA PRO A 268 12.86 14.06 8.34
C PRO A 268 12.69 13.28 9.65
N SER A 269 11.45 12.92 10.02
CA SER A 269 11.18 12.14 11.22
C SER A 269 11.71 10.70 11.11
N ALA A 270 11.66 10.10 9.93
CA ALA A 270 12.18 8.76 9.70
C ALA A 270 13.71 8.72 9.86
N VAL A 271 14.40 9.73 9.33
CA VAL A 271 15.85 9.91 9.53
C VAL A 271 16.20 10.01 11.01
N LYS A 272 15.49 10.86 11.76
CA LYS A 272 15.74 11.07 13.19
C LYS A 272 15.49 9.81 14.00
N ALA A 273 14.45 9.04 13.65
CA ALA A 273 14.17 7.76 14.30
C ALA A 273 15.32 6.77 14.05
N TRP A 274 15.75 6.60 12.81
CA TRP A 274 16.89 5.73 12.49
C TRP A 274 18.14 6.12 13.28
N ALA A 275 18.56 7.38 13.20
CA ALA A 275 19.77 7.87 13.85
C ALA A 275 19.74 7.76 15.38
N ARG A 276 18.54 7.76 16.00
CA ARG A 276 18.39 7.53 17.44
C ARG A 276 18.60 6.06 17.82
N HIS A 277 18.21 5.13 16.96
CA HIS A 277 18.13 3.71 17.29
C HIS A 277 19.24 2.85 16.67
N CYS A 278 20.02 3.37 15.72
CA CYS A 278 21.13 2.66 15.10
C CYS A 278 22.29 3.62 14.84
N ALA A 279 23.50 3.22 15.26
CA ALA A 279 24.74 3.95 14.95
C ALA A 279 25.25 3.67 13.52
N GLY A 280 24.74 2.63 12.87
CA GLY A 280 25.06 2.29 11.49
C GLY A 280 24.72 3.44 10.55
N GLN A 281 25.63 3.72 9.61
CA GLN A 281 25.51 4.79 8.62
C GLN A 281 25.33 4.22 7.21
N PRO A 282 24.15 3.63 6.89
CA PRO A 282 23.86 3.22 5.52
C PRO A 282 23.86 4.45 4.59
N ILE A 283 23.92 4.19 3.29
CA ILE A 283 23.65 5.24 2.30
C ILE A 283 22.20 5.69 2.46
N ALA A 284 21.98 6.99 2.67
CA ALA A 284 20.65 7.55 2.87
C ALA A 284 20.02 7.94 1.52
N ALA A 285 19.04 7.16 1.05
CA ALA A 285 18.25 7.49 -0.14
C ALA A 285 17.00 8.27 0.27
N CYS A 286 17.05 9.60 0.17
CA CYS A 286 15.99 10.51 0.59
C CYS A 286 14.99 10.78 -0.54
N ILE A 287 13.70 10.85 -0.22
CA ILE A 287 12.64 11.18 -1.20
C ILE A 287 12.75 12.60 -1.77
N GLY A 288 13.40 13.51 -1.05
CA GLY A 288 13.55 14.91 -1.45
C GLY A 288 14.40 15.74 -0.48
N GLY A 289 14.49 17.05 -0.77
CA GLY A 289 15.45 17.95 -0.12
C GLY A 289 15.27 18.14 1.40
N THR A 290 14.06 18.01 1.94
CA THR A 290 13.81 18.13 3.39
C THR A 290 14.40 16.95 4.16
N SER A 291 14.17 15.72 3.68
CA SER A 291 14.77 14.51 4.24
C SER A 291 16.28 14.51 4.07
N LYS A 292 16.80 15.00 2.93
CA LYS A 292 18.25 15.17 2.69
C LYS A 292 18.90 16.04 3.78
N LYS A 293 18.35 17.24 4.01
CA LYS A 293 18.84 18.15 5.07
C LYS A 293 18.79 17.52 6.45
N ALA A 294 17.77 16.72 6.74
CA ALA A 294 17.69 15.99 8.00
C ALA A 294 18.78 14.91 8.12
N ALA A 295 19.09 14.21 7.03
CA ALA A 295 20.17 13.21 6.99
C ALA A 295 21.55 13.87 7.16
N GLU A 296 21.78 15.03 6.54
CA GLU A 296 22.99 15.84 6.73
C GLU A 296 23.14 16.24 8.21
N ALA A 297 22.07 16.79 8.80
CA ALA A 297 22.06 17.19 10.21
C ALA A 297 22.22 16.01 11.19
N ALA A 298 21.79 14.81 10.79
CA ALA A 298 21.97 13.57 11.56
C ALA A 298 23.36 12.92 11.32
N GLY A 299 24.21 13.51 10.49
CA GLY A 299 25.59 13.06 10.27
C GLY A 299 25.75 11.90 9.28
N PHE A 300 24.75 11.61 8.44
CA PHE A 300 24.90 10.66 7.34
C PHE A 300 25.92 11.20 6.33
N ARG A 301 26.90 10.37 5.95
CA ARG A 301 27.99 10.78 5.05
C ARG A 301 27.64 10.69 3.58
N ARG A 302 26.82 9.68 3.23
CA ARG A 302 26.43 9.37 1.86
C ARG A 302 24.93 9.55 1.73
N ILE A 303 24.52 10.56 0.98
CA ILE A 303 23.11 10.96 0.89
C ILE A 303 22.76 11.22 -0.57
N PHE A 304 21.73 10.52 -1.02
CA PHE A 304 21.14 10.70 -2.32
C PHE A 304 19.75 11.30 -2.19
N ALA A 305 19.40 12.25 -3.06
CA ALA A 305 18.04 12.78 -3.14
C ALA A 305 17.76 13.28 -4.56
N PRO A 306 16.56 13.05 -5.12
CA PRO A 306 16.22 13.55 -6.45
C PRO A 306 16.01 15.07 -6.39
N GLU A 307 16.26 15.75 -7.51
CA GLU A 307 15.93 17.17 -7.66
C GLU A 307 14.42 17.42 -7.56
N LYS A 308 13.63 16.51 -8.14
CA LYS A 308 12.16 16.51 -8.07
C LYS A 308 11.71 15.44 -7.08
N PRO A 309 11.14 15.82 -5.93
CA PRO A 309 10.60 14.86 -4.98
C PRO A 309 9.47 14.03 -5.62
N GLY A 310 9.44 12.73 -5.32
CA GLY A 310 8.43 11.82 -5.87
C GLY A 310 8.86 10.36 -5.74
N LEU A 311 7.92 9.43 -5.95
CA LEU A 311 8.19 8.00 -5.84
C LEU A 311 9.21 7.52 -6.89
N GLU A 312 9.09 8.02 -8.12
CA GLU A 312 9.93 7.64 -9.25
C GLU A 312 11.38 8.11 -9.03
N GLY A 313 11.56 9.41 -8.73
CA GLY A 313 12.88 9.96 -8.41
C GLY A 313 13.49 9.32 -7.15
N TRP A 314 12.66 8.97 -6.16
CA TRP A 314 13.13 8.28 -4.97
C TRP A 314 13.61 6.85 -5.26
N ALA A 315 12.89 6.10 -6.10
CA ALA A 315 13.34 4.80 -6.57
C ALA A 315 14.65 4.91 -7.37
N GLU A 316 14.77 5.90 -8.25
CA GLU A 316 15.99 6.15 -9.04
C GLU A 316 17.21 6.36 -8.16
N VAL A 317 17.11 7.26 -7.18
CA VAL A 317 18.22 7.53 -6.29
C VAL A 317 18.52 6.37 -5.34
N THR A 318 17.53 5.52 -5.05
CA THR A 318 17.74 4.29 -4.27
C THR A 318 18.54 3.26 -5.08
N ILE A 319 18.27 3.11 -6.38
CA ILE A 319 19.07 2.26 -7.27
C ILE A 319 20.49 2.82 -7.41
N ALA A 320 20.65 4.14 -7.54
CA ALA A 320 21.97 4.77 -7.58
C ALA A 320 22.76 4.54 -6.28
N ALA A 321 22.12 4.67 -5.13
CA ALA A 321 22.70 4.34 -3.83
C ALA A 321 23.10 2.86 -3.74
N ALA A 322 22.26 1.94 -4.24
CA ALA A 322 22.58 0.52 -4.29
C ALA A 322 23.84 0.24 -5.15
N ARG A 323 23.97 0.89 -6.31
CA ARG A 323 25.18 0.78 -7.14
C ARG A 323 26.44 1.26 -6.42
N GLU A 324 26.34 2.37 -5.67
CA GLU A 324 27.47 2.85 -4.86
C GLU A 324 27.83 1.84 -3.76
N ALA A 325 26.83 1.25 -3.10
CA ALA A 325 27.06 0.20 -2.11
C ALA A 325 27.73 -1.06 -2.69
N MET A 326 27.52 -1.37 -3.98
CA MET A 326 28.23 -2.48 -4.67
C MET A 326 29.68 -2.14 -5.01
N ALA A 327 29.93 -0.89 -5.40
CA ALA A 327 31.26 -0.45 -5.81
C ALA A 327 32.23 -0.34 -4.63
N GLU A 328 31.70 -0.30 -3.40
CA GLU A 328 32.53 -0.47 -2.22
C GLU A 328 33.01 -1.92 -2.12
N PRO A 329 34.32 -2.17 -2.03
CA PRO A 329 34.79 -3.46 -1.60
C PRO A 329 34.27 -3.64 -0.17
N ALA A 330 33.28 -4.52 -0.02
CA ALA A 330 32.81 -4.92 1.29
C ALA A 330 34.04 -5.30 2.13
N LEU A 331 33.98 -4.98 3.42
CA LEU A 331 34.64 -5.72 4.48
C LEU A 331 34.38 -7.22 4.25
N THR A 332 35.14 -7.83 3.34
CA THR A 332 35.13 -9.26 3.11
C THR A 332 35.72 -9.83 4.38
N GLY A 333 34.86 -10.43 5.18
CA GLY A 333 35.25 -11.26 6.31
C GLY A 333 36.26 -12.30 5.84
N ALA A 334 37.53 -12.00 6.11
CA ALA A 334 38.62 -12.93 6.21
C ALA A 334 39.38 -12.53 7.48
N ALA A 335 38.87 -13.05 8.60
CA ALA A 335 39.61 -13.28 9.83
C ALA A 335 39.10 -14.61 10.39
#